data_AF-A0A7X7VQU9-F1
#
_entry.id   AF-A0A7X7VQU9-F1
#
_cell.length_a   1.000
_cell.length_b   1.000
_cell.length_c   1.000
_cell.angle_alpha   90.00
_cell.angle_beta   90.00
_cell.angle_gamma   90.00
#
_symmetry.space_group_name_H-M   'P 1'
#
loop_
_entity.id
_entity.type
_entity.pdbx_description
1 polymer ?
#
loop_
_entity_poly.entity_id
_entity_poly.type
_entity_poly.pdbx_seq_one_letter_code
_entity_poly.pdbx_strand_id
1 'polypeptide(L)'
;MQAALTRNENSQVGAVSPPDRRCVRTRLALRDALASEIEATGDLAQVTVTAVTDRAGLTRRTFYSHFRDIADLVNQIECETVDELRPLVSHLSEVTLDELELAIDQGKACPGSNEILDYFKERSGYLSVLLGDGGDPAFARQIERMVRKEVTDRALNGLDLRALGAFFDYYLTYAVSAEVGVLVRWLSTGAHESVDIMARLMTALMFVRPGDLYGKQIDFDVPTFGLALLASLDEQRKETNHD
;
A
#
# COMPACT_ATOMS: atom_id res chain seq x y z
N MET A 1 47.38 14.05 -47.28
CA MET A 1 46.36 14.70 -46.44
C MET A 1 45.53 13.58 -45.80
N GLN A 2 45.89 13.07 -44.62
CA GLN A 2 45.59 13.58 -43.27
C GLN A 2 44.09 13.59 -42.91
N ALA A 3 43.71 12.68 -42.00
CA ALA A 3 42.79 12.83 -40.84
C ALA A 3 42.31 11.42 -40.42
N ALA A 4 42.86 10.79 -39.38
CA ALA A 4 42.55 10.97 -37.95
C ALA A 4 41.13 10.45 -37.61
N LEU A 5 41.04 9.26 -36.99
CA LEU A 5 40.78 9.06 -35.56
C LEU A 5 39.32 9.37 -35.14
N THR A 6 38.53 8.33 -34.88
CA THR A 6 37.96 8.14 -33.53
C THR A 6 37.48 6.70 -33.34
N ARG A 7 38.12 6.01 -32.39
CA ARG A 7 37.59 4.83 -31.70
C ARG A 7 36.24 5.21 -31.12
N ASN A 8 35.20 4.41 -31.38
CA ASN A 8 33.99 4.50 -30.58
C ASN A 8 34.19 3.61 -29.35
N GLU A 9 34.21 4.27 -28.20
CA GLU A 9 34.52 3.68 -26.91
C GLU A 9 33.39 2.79 -26.41
N ASN A 10 33.84 1.67 -25.86
CA ASN A 10 33.08 0.72 -25.07
C ASN A 10 32.31 1.49 -23.98
N SER A 11 31.01 1.74 -24.20
CA SER A 11 30.11 2.16 -23.14
C SER A 11 29.81 0.94 -22.28
N GLN A 12 30.66 0.73 -21.26
CA GLN A 12 30.35 -0.12 -20.12
C GLN A 12 29.10 0.45 -19.45
N VAL A 13 27.96 -0.15 -19.75
CA VAL A 13 26.78 -0.09 -18.91
C VAL A 13 27.22 -0.60 -17.54
N GLY A 14 27.25 0.30 -16.54
CA GLY A 14 27.56 -0.06 -15.17
C GLY A 14 26.60 -1.14 -14.71
N ALA A 15 27.09 -2.37 -14.63
CA ALA A 15 26.36 -3.47 -14.04
C ALA A 15 26.10 -3.11 -12.59
N VAL A 16 24.83 -2.86 -12.24
CA VAL A 16 24.37 -2.84 -10.85
C VAL A 16 24.82 -4.16 -10.26
N SER A 17 25.82 -4.13 -9.37
CA SER A 17 26.29 -5.33 -8.71
C SER A 17 25.12 -5.93 -7.94
N PRO A 18 24.83 -7.24 -8.09
CA PRO A 18 23.75 -7.87 -7.35
C PRO A 18 23.96 -7.58 -5.85
N PRO A 19 22.91 -7.21 -5.10
CA PRO A 19 23.05 -6.92 -3.69
C PRO A 19 23.76 -8.09 -3.00
N ASP A 20 24.76 -7.79 -2.17
CA ASP A 20 25.52 -8.81 -1.46
C ASP A 20 24.55 -9.76 -0.75
N ARG A 21 24.61 -11.05 -1.09
CA ARG A 21 23.73 -12.08 -0.51
C ARG A 21 23.80 -12.08 1.03
N ARG A 22 24.92 -11.62 1.60
CA ARG A 22 25.07 -11.41 3.05
C ARG A 22 24.21 -10.26 3.56
N CYS A 23 24.15 -9.13 2.86
CA CYS A 23 23.27 -8.01 3.22
C CYS A 23 21.80 -8.43 3.19
N VAL A 24 21.37 -9.18 2.17
CA VAL A 24 19.98 -9.67 2.07
C VAL A 24 19.65 -10.61 3.22
N ARG A 25 20.52 -11.57 3.52
CA ARG A 25 20.29 -12.53 4.62
C ARG A 25 20.24 -11.84 5.98
N THR A 26 21.12 -10.88 6.23
CA THR A 26 21.15 -10.10 7.46
C THR A 26 19.87 -9.28 7.62
N ARG A 27 19.36 -8.66 6.54
CA ARG A 27 18.10 -7.91 6.57
C ARG A 27 16.89 -8.79 6.87
N LEU A 28 16.77 -9.94 6.22
CA LEU A 28 15.69 -10.90 6.50
C LEU A 28 15.73 -11.37 7.96
N ALA A 29 16.91 -11.71 8.48
CA ALA A 29 17.07 -12.13 9.87
C ALA A 29 16.67 -11.02 10.87
N LEU A 30 17.02 -9.76 10.60
CA LEU A 30 16.63 -8.63 11.45
C LEU A 30 15.13 -8.35 11.40
N ARG A 31 14.50 -8.47 10.22
CA ARG A 31 13.06 -8.28 10.04
C ARG A 31 12.26 -9.34 10.78
N ASP A 32 12.64 -10.60 10.63
CA ASP A 32 11.96 -11.72 11.30
C ASP A 32 12.19 -11.66 12.83
N ALA A 33 13.39 -11.23 13.26
CA ALA A 33 13.68 -10.99 14.67
C ALA A 33 12.86 -9.83 15.25
N LEU A 34 12.74 -8.72 14.52
CA LEU A 34 11.91 -7.57 14.91
C LEU A 34 10.46 -7.99 15.10
N ALA A 35 9.86 -8.68 14.12
CA ALA A 35 8.49 -9.16 14.21
C ALA A 35 8.28 -10.05 15.46
N SER A 36 9.20 -10.99 15.69
CA SER A 36 9.14 -11.86 16.87
C SER A 36 9.25 -11.11 18.20
N GLU A 37 10.04 -10.02 18.25
CA GLU A 37 10.17 -9.19 19.45
C GLU A 37 8.92 -8.34 19.69
N ILE A 38 8.29 -7.81 18.63
CA ILE A 38 7.00 -7.11 18.75
C ILE A 38 5.92 -8.07 19.25
N GLU A 39 5.83 -9.29 18.69
CA GLU A 39 4.87 -10.30 19.17
C GLU A 39 5.11 -10.69 20.64
N ALA A 40 6.38 -10.84 21.04
CA ALA A 40 6.72 -11.23 22.41
C ALA A 40 6.42 -10.13 23.44
N THR A 41 6.58 -8.86 23.05
CA THR A 41 6.36 -7.70 23.92
C THR A 41 4.94 -7.16 23.86
N GLY A 42 4.24 -7.38 22.74
CA GLY A 42 2.94 -6.80 22.42
C GLY A 42 2.99 -5.31 22.06
N ASP A 43 4.18 -4.71 21.98
CA ASP A 43 4.35 -3.27 21.73
C ASP A 43 5.75 -2.97 21.16
N LEU A 44 5.78 -2.45 19.92
CA LEU A 44 6.98 -2.03 19.22
C LEU A 44 7.84 -1.06 20.05
N ALA A 45 7.25 -0.21 20.88
CA ALA A 45 7.98 0.73 21.71
C ALA A 45 8.86 0.06 22.79
N GLN A 46 8.58 -1.21 23.13
CA GLN A 46 9.36 -2.01 24.09
C GLN A 46 10.52 -2.77 23.44
N VAL A 47 10.58 -2.80 22.11
CA VAL A 47 11.63 -3.55 21.39
C VAL A 47 12.97 -2.84 21.52
N THR A 48 14.02 -3.61 21.80
CA THR A 48 15.38 -3.09 21.98
C THR A 48 16.34 -3.64 20.94
N VAL A 49 17.38 -2.87 20.60
CA VAL A 49 18.45 -3.32 19.69
C VAL A 49 19.07 -4.61 20.19
N THR A 50 19.33 -4.74 21.50
CA THR A 50 19.94 -5.93 22.09
C THR A 50 19.09 -7.18 21.80
N ALA A 51 17.79 -7.12 22.11
CA ALA A 51 16.90 -8.27 21.94
C ALA A 51 16.78 -8.68 20.46
N VAL A 52 16.63 -7.70 19.56
CA VAL A 52 16.59 -7.97 18.10
C VAL A 52 17.91 -8.58 17.62
N THR A 53 19.07 -8.07 18.05
CA THR A 53 20.37 -8.60 17.63
C THR A 53 20.63 -10.00 18.16
N ASP A 54 20.24 -10.26 19.42
CA ASP A 54 20.40 -11.57 20.05
C ASP A 54 19.55 -12.61 19.32
N ARG A 55 18.28 -12.28 19.01
CA ARG A 55 17.39 -13.16 18.25
C ARG A 55 17.84 -13.37 16.81
N ALA A 56 18.34 -12.33 16.14
CA ALA A 56 18.85 -12.42 14.77
C ALA A 56 20.20 -13.16 14.67
N GLY A 57 20.86 -13.47 15.80
CA GLY A 57 22.20 -14.06 15.82
C GLY A 57 23.27 -13.11 15.28
N LEU A 58 23.11 -11.81 15.51
CA LEU A 58 23.99 -10.74 15.03
C LEU A 58 24.63 -9.99 16.18
N THR A 59 25.76 -9.32 15.91
CA THR A 59 26.34 -8.41 16.89
C THR A 59 25.69 -7.03 16.81
N ARG A 60 25.64 -6.30 17.93
CA ARG A 60 25.26 -4.87 17.93
C ARG A 60 26.11 -4.04 16.98
N ARG A 61 27.40 -4.38 16.81
CA ARG A 61 28.28 -3.72 15.82
C ARG A 61 27.76 -3.90 14.40
N THR A 62 27.26 -5.09 14.06
CA THR A 62 26.65 -5.38 12.75
C THR A 62 25.31 -4.67 12.57
N PHE A 63 24.52 -4.53 13.63
CA PHE A 63 23.29 -3.72 13.58
C PHE A 63 23.62 -2.26 13.28
N TYR A 64 24.52 -1.66 14.07
CA TYR A 64 24.86 -0.23 13.94
C TYR A 64 25.64 0.12 12.68
N SER A 65 26.12 -0.86 11.89
CA SER A 65 26.66 -0.57 10.55
C SER A 65 25.57 -0.32 9.50
N HIS A 66 24.31 -0.65 9.81
CA HIS A 66 23.19 -0.52 8.89
C HIS A 66 22.05 0.38 9.43
N PHE A 67 21.84 0.39 10.75
CA PHE A 67 20.70 1.06 11.38
C PHE A 67 21.14 1.84 12.61
N ARG A 68 20.57 3.03 12.83
CA ARG A 68 20.86 3.87 14.00
C ARG A 68 20.21 3.33 15.27
N ASP A 69 18.98 2.86 15.17
CA ASP A 69 18.16 2.34 16.25
C ASP A 69 17.00 1.48 15.70
N ILE A 70 16.07 1.05 16.56
CA ILE A 70 14.90 0.26 16.15
C ILE A 70 13.96 1.05 15.24
N ALA A 71 13.76 2.35 15.50
CA ALA A 71 12.89 3.18 14.68
C ALA A 71 13.46 3.32 13.26
N ASP A 72 14.78 3.45 13.10
CA ASP A 72 15.45 3.47 11.80
C ASP A 72 15.30 2.14 11.04
N LEU A 73 15.38 1.00 11.75
CA LEU A 73 15.13 -0.33 11.18
C LEU A 73 13.69 -0.46 10.68
N VAL A 74 12.71 -0.09 11.50
CA VAL A 74 11.27 -0.12 11.16
C VAL A 74 11.02 0.74 9.92
N ASN A 75 11.45 2.01 9.97
CA ASN A 75 11.27 2.94 8.86
C ASN A 75 11.87 2.41 7.54
N GLN A 76 13.06 1.78 7.59
CA GLN A 76 13.66 1.22 6.38
C GLN A 76 12.87 0.02 5.85
N ILE A 77 12.39 -0.88 6.73
CA ILE A 77 11.52 -2.00 6.32
C ILE A 77 10.24 -1.47 5.68
N GLU A 78 9.58 -0.50 6.31
CA GLU A 78 8.32 0.06 5.81
C GLU A 78 8.49 0.80 4.48
N CYS A 79 9.57 1.58 4.32
CA CYS A 79 9.88 2.23 3.04
C CYS A 79 10.14 1.20 1.96
N GLU A 80 10.93 0.16 2.24
CA GLU A 80 11.20 -0.93 1.30
C GLU A 80 9.91 -1.65 0.91
N THR A 81 9.03 -1.97 1.86
CA THR A 81 7.71 -2.56 1.57
C THR A 81 6.87 -1.66 0.68
N VAL A 82 6.81 -0.35 0.96
CA VAL A 82 6.01 0.59 0.17
C VAL A 82 6.58 0.76 -1.24
N ASP A 83 7.89 0.76 -1.40
CA ASP A 83 8.54 0.83 -2.70
C ASP A 83 8.33 -0.46 -3.53
N GLU A 84 8.30 -1.63 -2.88
CA GLU A 84 7.96 -2.91 -3.51
C GLU A 84 6.48 -2.98 -3.92
N LEU A 85 5.57 -2.41 -3.12
CA LEU A 85 4.13 -2.38 -3.39
C LEU A 85 3.75 -1.39 -4.50
N ARG A 86 4.45 -0.27 -4.61
CA ARG A 86 4.14 0.81 -5.56
C ARG A 86 3.90 0.33 -7.00
N PRO A 87 4.77 -0.47 -7.64
CA PRO A 87 4.53 -0.94 -8.99
C PRO A 87 3.29 -1.84 -9.11
N LEU A 88 3.00 -2.65 -8.08
CA LEU A 88 1.82 -3.52 -8.08
C LEU A 88 0.52 -2.68 -8.02
N VAL A 89 0.51 -1.65 -7.17
CA VAL A 89 -0.62 -0.72 -7.06
C VAL A 89 -0.76 0.13 -8.32
N SER A 90 0.35 0.58 -8.91
CA SER A 90 0.34 1.29 -10.19
C SER A 90 -0.31 0.43 -11.27
N HIS A 91 0.06 -0.85 -11.37
CA HIS A 91 -0.53 -1.75 -12.36
C HIS A 91 -2.04 -2.00 -12.09
N LEU A 92 -2.43 -2.22 -10.84
CA LEU A 92 -3.84 -2.33 -10.46
C LEU A 92 -4.63 -1.08 -10.85
N SER A 93 -4.05 0.12 -10.71
CA SER A 93 -4.72 1.38 -11.07
C SER A 93 -4.97 1.53 -12.58
N GLU A 94 -4.25 0.78 -13.42
CA GLU A 94 -4.44 0.81 -14.87
C GLU A 94 -5.72 0.11 -15.32
N VAL A 95 -6.27 -0.78 -14.48
CA VAL A 95 -7.49 -1.54 -14.74
C VAL A 95 -8.66 -0.61 -15.09
N THR A 96 -9.29 -0.91 -16.21
CA THR A 96 -10.44 -0.15 -16.71
C THR A 96 -11.73 -0.56 -16.00
N LEU A 97 -12.74 0.32 -16.04
CA LEU A 97 -14.06 0.00 -15.48
C LEU A 97 -14.70 -1.20 -16.20
N ASP A 98 -14.52 -1.34 -17.52
CA ASP A 98 -15.04 -2.46 -18.30
C ASP A 98 -14.42 -3.81 -17.86
N GLU A 99 -13.12 -3.82 -17.58
CA GLU A 99 -12.43 -5.02 -17.06
C GLU A 99 -12.90 -5.38 -15.66
N LEU A 100 -13.15 -4.37 -14.82
CA LEU A 100 -13.65 -4.54 -13.47
C LEU A 100 -15.10 -5.04 -13.45
N GLU A 101 -15.97 -4.47 -14.28
CA GLU A 101 -17.35 -4.92 -14.48
C GLU A 101 -17.38 -6.38 -14.95
N LEU A 102 -16.56 -6.74 -15.94
CA LEU A 102 -16.44 -8.11 -16.42
C LEU A 102 -15.96 -9.08 -15.31
N ALA A 103 -15.03 -8.65 -14.46
CA ALA A 103 -14.56 -9.46 -13.34
C ALA A 103 -15.70 -9.71 -12.34
N ILE A 104 -16.46 -8.68 -11.98
CA ILE A 104 -17.59 -8.76 -11.04
C ILE A 104 -18.69 -9.70 -11.59
N ASP A 105 -19.09 -9.53 -12.85
CA ASP A 105 -20.11 -10.36 -13.50
C ASP A 105 -19.73 -11.84 -13.53
N GLN A 106 -18.43 -12.13 -13.58
CA GLN A 106 -17.89 -13.48 -13.58
C GLN A 106 -17.55 -14.00 -12.17
N GLY A 107 -17.78 -13.20 -11.12
CA GLY A 107 -17.39 -13.52 -9.75
C GLY A 107 -15.89 -13.72 -9.58
N LYS A 108 -15.09 -13.02 -10.37
CA LYS A 108 -13.62 -13.07 -10.38
C LYS A 108 -13.03 -11.85 -9.65
N ALA A 109 -11.76 -11.99 -9.29
CA ALA A 109 -10.98 -10.91 -8.74
C ALA A 109 -10.67 -9.85 -9.81
N CYS A 110 -10.56 -8.60 -9.36
CA CYS A 110 -9.99 -7.50 -10.16
C CYS A 110 -8.60 -7.91 -10.69
N PRO A 111 -8.28 -7.67 -11.98
CA PRO A 111 -6.95 -7.93 -12.50
C PRO A 111 -5.86 -7.28 -11.65
N GLY A 112 -4.79 -8.02 -11.35
CA GLY A 112 -3.68 -7.54 -10.51
C GLY A 112 -3.90 -7.61 -8.99
N SER A 113 -5.14 -7.80 -8.50
CA SER A 113 -5.38 -7.86 -7.04
C SER A 113 -4.75 -9.10 -6.38
N ASN A 114 -4.71 -10.23 -7.11
CA ASN A 114 -4.05 -11.45 -6.62
C ASN A 114 -2.56 -11.23 -6.38
N GLU A 115 -1.87 -10.50 -7.25
CA GLU A 115 -0.41 -10.27 -7.13
C GLU A 115 -0.08 -9.46 -5.89
N ILE A 116 -0.89 -8.44 -5.58
CA ILE A 116 -0.77 -7.65 -4.36
C ILE A 116 -1.02 -8.52 -3.12
N LEU A 117 -2.08 -9.34 -3.13
CA LEU A 117 -2.42 -10.17 -1.98
C LEU A 117 -1.44 -11.34 -1.78
N ASP A 118 -0.87 -11.89 -2.86
CA ASP A 118 0.25 -12.86 -2.79
C ASP A 118 1.46 -12.21 -2.14
N TYR A 119 1.83 -10.98 -2.54
CA TYR A 119 2.92 -10.24 -1.90
C TYR A 119 2.74 -10.16 -0.38
N PHE A 120 1.55 -9.77 0.08
CA PHE A 120 1.21 -9.68 1.50
C PHE A 120 1.20 -11.05 2.18
N LYS A 121 0.66 -12.09 1.53
CA LYS A 121 0.57 -13.43 2.10
C LYS A 121 1.94 -14.06 2.30
N GLU A 122 2.82 -13.97 1.30
CA GLU A 122 4.21 -14.46 1.36
C GLU A 122 5.03 -13.80 2.47
N ARG A 123 4.68 -12.55 2.80
CA ARG A 123 5.37 -11.69 3.77
C ARG A 123 4.59 -11.52 5.07
N SER A 124 3.52 -12.29 5.26
CA SER A 124 2.58 -12.13 6.37
C SER A 124 3.26 -12.19 7.72
N GLY A 125 4.32 -12.99 7.90
CA GLY A 125 4.99 -13.16 9.19
C GLY A 125 5.47 -11.86 9.85
N TYR A 126 5.97 -10.88 9.09
CA TYR A 126 6.33 -9.58 9.67
C TYR A 126 5.27 -8.50 9.38
N LEU A 127 4.56 -8.60 8.26
CA LEU A 127 3.55 -7.60 7.88
C LEU A 127 2.33 -7.65 8.81
N SER A 128 1.87 -8.83 9.23
CA SER A 128 0.74 -8.94 10.17
C SER A 128 1.06 -8.32 11.52
N VAL A 129 2.32 -8.37 11.93
CA VAL A 129 2.79 -7.84 13.21
C VAL A 129 2.98 -6.32 13.13
N LEU A 130 3.65 -5.82 12.09
CA LEU A 130 3.86 -4.39 11.91
C LEU A 130 2.57 -3.61 11.64
N LEU A 131 1.63 -4.21 10.90
CA LEU A 131 0.31 -3.60 10.62
C LEU A 131 -0.73 -3.87 11.70
N GLY A 132 -0.46 -4.80 12.62
CA GLY A 132 -1.38 -5.22 13.66
C GLY A 132 -1.28 -4.40 14.95
N ASP A 133 -2.05 -4.84 15.95
CA ASP A 133 -2.01 -4.23 17.28
C ASP A 133 -0.61 -4.38 17.90
N GLY A 134 -0.04 -3.27 18.37
CA GLY A 134 1.32 -3.22 18.90
C GLY A 134 2.42 -3.00 17.86
N GLY A 135 2.09 -2.99 16.56
CA GLY A 135 2.98 -2.59 15.47
C GLY A 135 3.15 -1.07 15.37
N ASP A 136 3.49 -0.56 14.18
CA ASP A 136 3.54 0.89 13.93
C ASP A 136 2.20 1.39 13.36
N PRO A 137 1.43 2.21 14.10
CA PRO A 137 0.18 2.78 13.60
C PRO A 137 0.36 3.67 12.36
N ALA A 138 1.56 4.19 12.10
CA ALA A 138 1.86 5.00 10.92
C ALA A 138 2.00 4.17 9.65
N PHE A 139 2.26 2.87 9.76
CA PHE A 139 2.56 2.03 8.60
C PHE A 139 1.34 1.86 7.68
N ALA A 140 0.18 1.53 8.24
CA ALA A 140 -1.08 1.45 7.48
C ALA A 140 -1.38 2.79 6.79
N ARG A 141 -1.21 3.92 7.48
CA ARG A 141 -1.37 5.27 6.91
C ARG A 141 -0.36 5.56 5.81
N GLN A 142 0.84 4.99 5.85
CA GLN A 142 1.83 5.12 4.79
C GLN A 142 1.39 4.38 3.53
N ILE A 143 0.87 3.16 3.67
CA ILE A 143 0.28 2.39 2.56
C ILE A 143 -0.91 3.14 1.98
N GLU A 144 -1.86 3.62 2.80
CA GLU A 144 -3.02 4.40 2.34
C GLU A 144 -2.59 5.62 1.53
N ARG A 145 -1.62 6.40 2.02
CA ARG A 145 -1.10 7.58 1.31
C ARG A 145 -0.46 7.21 -0.03
N MET A 146 0.27 6.10 -0.09
CA MET A 146 0.86 5.61 -1.33
C MET A 146 -0.23 5.21 -2.32
N VAL A 147 -1.20 4.38 -1.91
CA VAL A 147 -2.30 3.93 -2.76
C VAL A 147 -3.11 5.11 -3.28
N ARG A 148 -3.48 6.04 -2.38
CA ARG A 148 -4.21 7.26 -2.75
C ARG A 148 -3.47 8.06 -3.82
N LYS A 149 -2.14 8.19 -3.69
CA LYS A 149 -1.32 8.92 -4.67
C LYS A 149 -1.34 8.24 -6.04
N GLU A 150 -1.04 6.94 -6.10
CA GLU A 150 -1.00 6.19 -7.37
C GLU A 150 -2.36 6.24 -8.09
N VAL A 151 -3.46 6.04 -7.34
CA VAL A 151 -4.82 6.11 -7.89
C VAL A 151 -5.17 7.53 -8.37
N THR A 152 -4.80 8.56 -7.61
CA THR A 152 -5.05 9.96 -8.01
C THR A 152 -4.29 10.33 -9.28
N ASP A 153 -2.99 9.99 -9.33
CA ASP A 153 -2.12 10.31 -10.46
C ASP A 153 -2.64 9.65 -11.75
N ARG A 154 -3.12 8.39 -11.65
CA ARG A 154 -3.76 7.69 -12.77
C ARG A 154 -5.09 8.32 -13.18
N ALA A 155 -5.94 8.66 -12.22
CA ALA A 155 -7.28 9.17 -12.50
C ALA A 155 -7.22 10.57 -13.16
N LEU A 156 -6.20 11.39 -12.81
CA LEU A 156 -5.89 12.65 -13.49
C LEU A 156 -5.41 12.49 -14.95
N ASN A 157 -4.94 11.30 -15.34
CA ASN A 157 -4.50 11.00 -16.71
C ASN A 157 -5.65 10.60 -17.66
N GLY A 158 -6.92 10.68 -17.21
CA GLY A 158 -8.08 10.30 -18.04
C GLY A 158 -9.41 10.99 -17.70
N LEU A 159 -9.53 11.67 -16.55
CA LEU A 159 -10.75 12.34 -16.09
C LEU A 159 -10.42 13.74 -15.54
N ASP A 160 -11.28 14.74 -15.80
CA ASP A 160 -11.20 16.04 -15.12
C ASP A 160 -11.85 15.97 -13.73
N LEU A 161 -11.19 15.26 -12.82
CA LEU A 161 -11.66 15.02 -11.45
C LEU A 161 -11.73 16.29 -10.60
N ARG A 162 -11.15 17.40 -11.09
CA ARG A 162 -11.25 18.72 -10.44
C ARG A 162 -12.69 19.18 -10.34
N ALA A 163 -13.56 18.73 -11.24
CA ALA A 163 -14.99 19.04 -11.23
C ALA A 163 -15.75 18.42 -10.04
N LEU A 164 -15.27 17.31 -9.47
CA LEU A 164 -15.89 16.66 -8.30
C LEU A 164 -15.35 17.19 -6.95
N GLY A 165 -14.27 17.98 -6.98
CA GLY A 165 -13.75 18.72 -5.83
C GLY A 165 -13.62 17.89 -4.54
N ALA A 166 -14.19 18.40 -3.45
CA ALA A 166 -14.11 17.79 -2.12
C ALA A 166 -14.79 16.42 -2.04
N PHE A 167 -15.84 16.16 -2.83
CA PHE A 167 -16.55 14.89 -2.80
C PHE A 167 -15.63 13.73 -3.21
N PHE A 168 -14.87 13.90 -4.28
CA PHE A 168 -13.93 12.88 -4.75
C PHE A 168 -12.81 12.61 -3.74
N ASP A 169 -12.34 13.66 -3.05
CA ASP A 169 -11.31 13.53 -2.00
C ASP A 169 -11.79 12.64 -0.83
N TYR A 170 -12.99 12.90 -0.31
CA TYR A 170 -13.58 12.09 0.74
C TYR A 170 -13.94 10.67 0.27
N TYR A 171 -14.43 10.53 -0.97
CA TYR A 171 -14.68 9.22 -1.56
C TYR A 171 -13.41 8.38 -1.65
N LEU A 172 -12.32 8.95 -2.17
CA LEU A 172 -11.05 8.22 -2.31
C LEU A 172 -10.48 7.86 -0.93
N THR A 173 -10.62 8.74 0.06
CA THR A 173 -10.24 8.47 1.45
C THR A 173 -11.02 7.28 2.01
N TYR A 174 -12.35 7.28 1.84
CA TYR A 174 -13.21 6.18 2.25
C TYR A 174 -12.81 4.86 1.58
N ALA A 175 -12.66 4.85 0.25
CA ALA A 175 -12.37 3.64 -0.52
C ALA A 175 -11.01 3.04 -0.14
N VAL A 176 -9.95 3.87 -0.11
CA VAL A 176 -8.60 3.40 0.22
C VAL A 176 -8.53 2.87 1.66
N SER A 177 -9.13 3.57 2.62
CA SER A 177 -9.15 3.10 4.01
C SER A 177 -9.97 1.82 4.20
N ALA A 178 -11.06 1.64 3.44
CA ALA A 178 -11.83 0.40 3.47
C ALA A 178 -10.99 -0.80 2.97
N GLU A 179 -10.33 -0.66 1.82
CA GLU A 179 -9.48 -1.72 1.24
C GLU A 179 -8.29 -2.06 2.15
N VAL A 180 -7.58 -1.05 2.65
CA VAL A 180 -6.45 -1.27 3.58
C VAL A 180 -6.94 -1.88 4.89
N GLY A 181 -8.11 -1.46 5.40
CA GLY A 181 -8.70 -2.04 6.62
C GLY A 181 -9.04 -3.53 6.47
N VAL A 182 -9.59 -3.94 5.34
CA VAL A 182 -9.87 -5.36 5.05
C VAL A 182 -8.57 -6.16 4.94
N LEU A 183 -7.56 -5.62 4.24
CA LEU A 183 -6.24 -6.23 4.14
C LEU A 183 -5.59 -6.44 5.52
N VAL A 184 -5.56 -5.40 6.36
CA VAL A 184 -4.98 -5.48 7.71
C VAL A 184 -5.73 -6.53 8.52
N ARG A 185 -7.07 -6.52 8.51
CA ARG A 185 -7.89 -7.54 9.19
C ARG A 185 -7.53 -8.95 8.73
N TRP A 186 -7.45 -9.18 7.43
CA TRP A 186 -7.11 -10.49 6.87
C TRP A 186 -5.75 -10.97 7.40
N LEU A 187 -4.73 -10.11 7.33
CA LEU A 187 -3.38 -10.41 7.84
C LEU A 187 -3.35 -10.68 9.34
N SER A 188 -3.99 -9.83 10.15
CA SER A 188 -4.02 -9.98 11.62
C SER A 188 -4.77 -11.23 12.06
N THR A 189 -5.69 -11.75 11.24
CA THR A 189 -6.34 -13.05 11.47
C THR A 189 -5.57 -14.23 10.84
N GLY A 190 -4.29 -14.08 10.53
CA GLY A 190 -3.45 -15.16 9.98
C GLY A 190 -3.66 -15.43 8.48
N ALA A 191 -4.38 -14.55 7.79
CA ALA A 191 -4.73 -14.64 6.38
C ALA A 191 -5.36 -16.01 6.03
N HIS A 192 -6.39 -16.43 6.76
CA HIS A 192 -6.98 -17.77 6.65
C HIS A 192 -7.54 -18.07 5.26
N GLU A 193 -8.23 -17.12 4.64
CA GLU A 193 -8.73 -17.23 3.27
C GLU A 193 -7.56 -17.32 2.29
N SER A 194 -7.74 -18.09 1.21
CA SER A 194 -6.78 -18.09 0.11
C SER A 194 -6.74 -16.72 -0.57
N VAL A 195 -5.62 -16.42 -1.23
CA VAL A 195 -5.44 -15.17 -1.97
C VAL A 195 -6.56 -14.95 -2.98
N ASP A 196 -6.93 -15.96 -3.78
CA ASP A 196 -8.03 -15.86 -4.75
C ASP A 196 -9.40 -15.57 -4.08
N ILE A 197 -9.68 -16.18 -2.92
CA ILE A 197 -10.92 -15.91 -2.19
C ILE A 197 -10.94 -14.47 -1.67
N MET A 198 -9.86 -14.04 -1.04
CA MET A 198 -9.78 -12.68 -0.48
C MET A 198 -9.82 -11.61 -1.58
N ALA A 199 -9.15 -11.86 -2.70
CA ALA A 199 -9.17 -10.98 -3.86
C ALA A 199 -10.59 -10.77 -4.41
N ARG A 200 -11.36 -11.85 -4.56
CA ARG A 200 -12.76 -11.79 -4.98
C ARG A 200 -13.63 -11.07 -3.95
N LEU A 201 -13.40 -11.32 -2.66
CA LEU A 201 -14.12 -10.64 -1.58
C LEU A 201 -13.89 -9.13 -1.61
N MET A 202 -12.63 -8.69 -1.67
CA MET A 202 -12.28 -7.27 -1.74
C MET A 202 -12.84 -6.62 -3.01
N THR A 203 -12.72 -7.29 -4.17
CA THR A 203 -13.32 -6.83 -5.44
C THR A 203 -14.82 -6.63 -5.32
N ALA A 204 -15.54 -7.56 -4.67
CA ALA A 204 -16.97 -7.42 -4.46
C ALA A 204 -17.29 -6.26 -3.49
N LEU A 205 -16.57 -6.15 -2.37
CA LEU A 205 -16.78 -5.11 -1.35
C LEU A 205 -16.64 -3.69 -1.89
N MET A 206 -15.82 -3.48 -2.92
CA MET A 206 -15.67 -2.19 -3.60
C MET A 206 -17.01 -1.66 -4.17
N PHE A 207 -17.96 -2.55 -4.49
CA PHE A 207 -19.24 -2.18 -5.13
C PHE A 207 -20.49 -2.61 -4.35
N VAL A 208 -20.33 -3.29 -3.22
CA VAL A 208 -21.47 -3.66 -2.36
C VAL A 208 -22.08 -2.39 -1.77
N ARG A 209 -23.34 -2.12 -2.11
CA ARG A 209 -24.09 -1.02 -1.48
C ARG A 209 -24.56 -1.49 -0.10
N PRO A 210 -24.58 -0.64 0.94
CA PRO A 210 -25.07 -1.03 2.26
C PRO A 210 -26.47 -1.65 2.23
N GLY A 211 -27.34 -1.21 1.31
CA GLY A 211 -28.68 -1.77 1.13
C GLY A 211 -28.71 -3.20 0.59
N ASP A 212 -27.72 -3.60 -0.22
CA ASP A 212 -27.68 -4.94 -0.83
C ASP A 212 -27.50 -6.02 0.25
N LEU A 213 -26.76 -5.72 1.32
CA LEU A 213 -26.59 -6.59 2.49
C LEU A 213 -27.91 -6.89 3.23
N TYR A 214 -28.90 -6.01 3.08
CA TYR A 214 -30.21 -6.13 3.72
C TYR A 214 -31.32 -6.49 2.72
N GLY A 215 -30.95 -6.90 1.49
CA GLY A 215 -31.91 -7.25 0.43
C GLY A 215 -32.74 -6.05 -0.06
N LYS A 216 -32.24 -4.82 0.09
CA LYS A 216 -32.90 -3.59 -0.36
C LYS A 216 -31.96 -2.81 -1.27
N GLN A 217 -32.24 -2.79 -2.57
CA GLN A 217 -31.50 -1.91 -3.48
C GLN A 217 -31.77 -0.45 -3.12
N ILE A 218 -30.71 0.27 -2.75
CA ILE A 218 -30.73 1.72 -2.63
C ILE A 218 -30.10 2.26 -3.91
N ASP A 219 -30.92 2.93 -4.73
CA ASP A 219 -30.42 3.64 -5.89
C ASP A 219 -29.94 5.03 -5.44
N PHE A 220 -28.63 5.24 -5.48
CA PHE A 220 -27.99 6.47 -5.01
C PHE A 220 -27.21 7.09 -6.18
N ASP A 221 -27.77 8.15 -6.76
CA ASP A 221 -27.15 8.91 -7.84
C ASP A 221 -26.03 9.79 -7.28
N VAL A 222 -24.82 9.23 -7.29
CA VAL A 222 -23.59 9.86 -6.80
C VAL A 222 -23.29 11.19 -7.52
N PRO A 223 -23.31 11.28 -8.87
CA PRO A 223 -23.13 12.54 -9.58
C PRO A 223 -24.10 13.65 -9.14
N THR A 224 -25.40 13.36 -9.07
CA THR A 224 -26.40 14.35 -8.68
C THR A 224 -26.21 14.81 -7.24
N PHE A 225 -25.93 13.89 -6.32
CA PHE A 225 -25.62 14.23 -4.93
C PHE A 225 -24.34 15.07 -4.82
N GLY A 226 -23.27 14.69 -5.52
CA GLY A 226 -22.00 15.41 -5.54
C GLY A 226 -22.15 16.85 -6.04
N LEU A 227 -22.89 17.06 -7.14
CA LEU A 227 -23.17 18.40 -7.68
C LEU A 227 -23.99 19.26 -6.70
N ALA A 228 -25.02 18.69 -6.07
CA ALA A 228 -25.81 19.40 -5.06
C ALA A 228 -24.95 19.83 -3.85
N LEU A 229 -24.04 18.95 -3.41
CA LEU A 229 -23.12 19.23 -2.31
C LEU A 229 -22.11 20.34 -2.69
N LEU A 230 -21.54 20.29 -3.90
CA LEU A 230 -20.62 21.32 -4.40
C LEU A 230 -21.29 22.69 -4.49
N ALA A 231 -22.53 22.76 -5.00
CA ALA A 231 -23.30 24.00 -5.03
C ALA A 231 -23.50 24.59 -3.62
N SER A 232 -23.80 23.72 -2.65
CA SER A 232 -23.96 24.12 -1.24
C SER A 232 -22.65 24.64 -0.62
N LEU A 233 -21.51 24.02 -0.96
CA LEU A 233 -20.19 24.47 -0.50
C LEU A 233 -19.79 25.83 -1.09
N ASP A 234 -20.13 26.08 -2.35
CA ASP A 234 -19.87 27.36 -3.03
C ASP A 234 -20.72 28.51 -2.46
N GLU A 235 -21.97 28.23 -2.06
CA GLU A 235 -22.82 29.20 -1.36
C GLU A 235 -22.23 29.60 -0.01
N GLN A 236 -21.84 28.64 0.82
CA GLN A 236 -21.20 28.92 2.12
C GLN A 236 -19.91 29.74 1.96
N ARG A 237 -19.11 29.46 0.93
CA ARG A 237 -17.85 30.17 0.67
C ARG A 237 -18.06 31.62 0.22
N LYS A 238 -19.20 31.94 -0.38
CA LYS A 238 -19.59 33.33 -0.71
C LYS A 238 -20.06 34.10 0.51
N GLU A 239 -20.83 33.46 1.39
CA GLU A 239 -21.29 34.06 2.65
C GLU A 239 -20.11 34.40 3.58
N THR A 240 -19.10 33.53 3.64
CA THR A 240 -17.92 33.74 4.51
C THR A 240 -16.93 34.81 3.99
N ASN A 241 -17.07 35.29 2.74
CA ASN A 241 -16.19 36.32 2.15
C ASN A 241 -16.86 37.71 2.06
N HIS A 242 -18.04 37.88 2.69
CA HIS A 242 -18.76 39.16 2.77
C HIS A 242 -18.79 39.76 4.19
N ASP A 243 -18.10 39.14 5.14
CA ASP A 243 -17.77 39.65 6.48
C ASP A 243 -16.28 40.02 6.58
#